data_AF-A0A533XGB8-F1
#
_entry.id   AF-A0A533XGB8-F1
#
_cell.length_a   1.000
_cell.length_b   1.000
_cell.length_c   1.000
_cell.angle_alpha   90.00
_cell.angle_beta   90.00
_cell.angle_gamma   90.00
#
_symmetry.space_group_name_H-M   'P 1'
#
loop_
_entity.id
_entity.type
_entity.pdbx_description
1 polymer ?
#
loop_
_entity_poly.entity_id
_entity_poly.type
_entity_poly.pdbx_seq_one_letter_code
_entity_poly.pdbx_strand_id
1 'polypeptide(L)'
;GGWLEFDKAIATPDMMGNVGKLGKVLGPRGLMPNPKTGTVTFEVAKAISDIRKGRVEFKIEKAGIVHVRIGKVSFEANKLRENGAMLLDSVMKAKPASSKGRYLKSVTVTSTMGPGIPLDAVALGKASE
;
A
#
# COMPACT_ATOMS: atom_id res chain seq x y z
N GLY A 1 26.36 13.42 -2.88
CA GLY A 1 25.95 12.81 -1.60
C GLY A 1 24.99 13.76 -0.92
N GLY A 2 23.93 13.24 -0.30
CA GLY A 2 22.93 14.04 0.42
C GLY A 2 22.45 13.30 1.66
N TRP A 3 21.82 14.02 2.59
CA TRP A 3 21.21 13.44 3.78
C TRP A 3 19.93 12.69 3.41
N LEU A 4 19.86 11.42 3.77
CA LEU A 4 18.85 10.45 3.28
C LEU A 4 18.28 9.59 4.42
N GLU A 5 18.33 10.07 5.66
CA GLU A 5 17.84 9.37 6.85
C GLU A 5 16.34 9.60 7.07
N PHE A 6 15.53 9.35 6.04
CA PHE A 6 14.07 9.45 6.14
C PHE A 6 13.36 8.37 5.32
N ASP A 7 12.24 7.88 5.84
CA ASP A 7 11.47 6.80 5.22
C ASP A 7 10.42 7.28 4.22
N LYS A 8 9.86 8.49 4.43
CA LYS A 8 8.86 9.09 3.55
C LYS A 8 9.09 10.60 3.41
N ALA A 9 8.93 11.12 2.20
CA ALA A 9 8.91 12.55 1.92
C ALA A 9 7.48 13.01 1.58
N ILE A 10 7.11 14.18 2.08
CA ILE A 10 5.85 14.86 1.80
C ILE A 10 6.21 16.21 1.19
N ALA A 11 5.51 16.62 0.13
CA ALA A 11 5.75 17.90 -0.51
C ALA A 11 4.42 18.64 -0.74
N THR A 12 4.50 19.95 -0.83
CA THR A 12 3.40 20.79 -1.32
C THR A 12 3.55 20.97 -2.85
N PRO A 13 2.45 21.14 -3.60
CA PRO A 13 2.51 21.23 -5.07
C PRO A 13 3.41 22.36 -5.62
N ASP A 14 3.51 23.47 -4.89
CA ASP A 14 4.36 24.62 -5.19
C ASP A 14 5.87 24.29 -5.18
N MET A 15 6.31 23.40 -4.29
CA MET A 15 7.72 23.00 -4.18
C MET A 15 8.11 21.84 -5.11
N MET A 16 7.15 21.19 -5.77
CA MET A 16 7.41 20.03 -6.62
C MET A 16 8.33 20.33 -7.82
N GLY A 17 8.33 21.57 -8.34
CA GLY A 17 9.26 21.98 -9.40
C GLY A 17 10.73 21.93 -8.98
N ASN A 18 11.02 22.18 -7.71
CA ASN A 18 12.38 22.09 -7.16
C ASN A 18 12.71 20.65 -6.73
N VAL A 19 11.76 19.93 -6.13
CA VAL A 19 11.92 18.52 -5.74
C VAL A 19 12.12 17.61 -6.96
N GLY A 20 11.53 17.94 -8.11
CA GLY A 20 11.75 17.24 -9.37
C GLY A 20 13.21 17.20 -9.82
N LYS A 21 14.00 18.25 -9.53
CA LYS A 21 15.45 18.29 -9.82
C LYS A 21 16.23 17.25 -9.01
N LEU A 22 15.74 16.89 -7.82
CA LEU A 22 16.28 15.84 -6.95
C LEU A 22 15.82 14.43 -7.35
N GLY A 23 15.02 14.29 -8.42
CA GLY A 23 14.49 13.02 -8.91
C GLY A 23 15.58 11.98 -9.23
N LYS A 24 16.79 12.39 -9.62
CA LYS A 24 17.92 11.47 -9.84
C LYS A 24 18.35 10.72 -8.56
N VAL A 25 18.15 11.32 -7.39
CA VAL A 25 18.51 10.74 -6.09
C VAL A 25 17.31 10.08 -5.43
N LEU A 26 16.15 10.76 -5.44
CA LEU A 26 14.93 10.29 -4.76
C LEU A 26 14.15 9.24 -5.56
N GLY A 27 14.25 9.26 -6.89
CA GLY A 27 13.57 8.34 -7.80
C GLY A 27 13.93 6.87 -7.63
N PRO A 28 15.22 6.45 -7.73
CA PRO A 28 15.59 5.04 -7.61
C PRO A 28 15.31 4.44 -6.22
N ARG A 29 15.16 5.28 -5.20
CA ARG A 29 14.84 4.84 -3.82
C ARG A 29 13.35 4.86 -3.50
N GLY A 30 12.48 5.29 -4.42
CA GLY A 30 11.04 5.37 -4.19
C GLY A 30 10.62 6.41 -3.14
N LEU A 31 11.51 7.34 -2.78
CA LEU A 31 11.27 8.42 -1.81
C LEU A 31 10.68 9.68 -2.44
N MET A 32 10.44 9.65 -3.75
CA MET A 32 9.89 10.80 -4.48
C MET A 32 8.40 11.00 -4.15
N PRO A 33 7.98 12.19 -3.69
CA PRO A 33 6.56 12.50 -3.46
C PRO A 33 5.76 12.36 -4.76
N ASN A 34 4.58 11.76 -4.68
CA ASN A 34 3.72 11.50 -5.83
C ASN A 34 2.27 11.92 -5.53
N PRO A 35 1.63 12.77 -6.37
CA PRO A 35 0.23 13.16 -6.20
C PRO A 35 -0.73 11.97 -6.12
N LYS A 36 -0.46 10.88 -6.85
CA LYS A 36 -1.29 9.66 -6.80
C LYS A 36 -1.29 8.97 -5.43
N THR A 37 -0.21 9.14 -4.68
CA THR A 37 -0.05 8.58 -3.34
C THR A 37 -0.59 9.51 -2.25
N GLY A 38 -1.03 10.73 -2.62
CA GLY A 38 -1.49 11.74 -1.66
C GLY A 38 -0.38 12.35 -0.81
N THR A 39 0.89 12.02 -1.08
CA THR A 39 2.08 12.63 -0.45
C THR A 39 2.38 14.02 -0.99
N VAL A 40 1.64 14.46 -2.01
CA VAL A 40 1.64 15.84 -2.49
C VAL A 40 0.29 16.46 -2.16
N THR A 41 0.23 17.26 -1.11
CA THR A 41 -1.01 17.91 -0.63
C THR A 41 -0.70 19.26 0.01
N PHE A 42 -1.69 20.16 0.01
CA PHE A 42 -1.64 21.39 0.81
C PHE A 42 -1.87 21.11 2.30
N GLU A 43 -2.54 20.01 2.64
CA GLU A 43 -2.86 19.61 4.03
C GLU A 43 -1.77 18.72 4.63
N VAL A 44 -0.60 19.29 4.90
CA VAL A 44 0.58 18.56 5.40
C VAL A 44 0.32 17.87 6.74
N ALA A 45 -0.41 18.52 7.66
CA ALA A 45 -0.69 17.96 8.99
C ALA A 45 -1.50 16.65 8.93
N LYS A 46 -2.51 16.57 8.06
CA LYS A 46 -3.30 15.36 7.87
C LYS A 46 -2.47 14.26 7.23
N ALA A 47 -1.69 14.59 6.20
CA ALA A 47 -0.79 13.64 5.55
C ALA A 47 0.23 13.02 6.52
N ILE A 48 0.79 13.82 7.43
CA ILE A 48 1.70 13.31 8.48
C ILE A 48 0.98 12.34 9.42
N SER A 49 -0.23 12.69 9.86
CA SER A 49 -1.04 11.82 10.74
C SER A 49 -1.36 10.48 10.07
N ASP A 50 -1.78 10.51 8.81
CA ASP A 50 -2.15 9.31 8.06
C ASP A 50 -0.93 8.41 7.75
N ILE A 51 0.22 9.02 7.47
CA ILE A 51 1.47 8.29 7.29
C ILE A 51 1.90 7.61 8.60
N ARG A 52 1.80 8.33 9.73
CA ARG A 52 2.14 7.78 11.07
C ARG A 52 1.21 6.65 11.49
N LYS A 53 -0.06 6.68 11.08
CA LYS A 53 -1.03 5.59 11.29
C LYS A 53 -0.70 4.33 10.49
N GLY A 54 0.36 4.33 9.69
CA GLY A 54 0.84 3.14 8.99
C GLY A 54 0.11 2.88 7.68
N ARG A 55 -0.35 3.94 6.97
CA ARG A 55 -0.94 3.81 5.64
C ARG A 55 -0.05 2.97 4.72
N VAL A 56 -0.57 1.80 4.35
CA VAL A 56 0.05 0.88 3.39
C VAL A 56 -0.54 1.13 2.02
N GLU A 57 0.33 1.38 1.05
CA GLU A 57 -0.05 1.56 -0.34
C GLU A 57 0.22 0.27 -1.10
N PHE A 58 -0.74 -0.12 -1.94
CA PHE A 58 -0.60 -1.28 -2.81
C PHE A 58 -0.61 -0.84 -4.26
N LYS A 59 0.34 -1.38 -5.03
CA LYS A 59 0.49 -1.12 -6.46
C LYS A 59 0.18 -2.39 -7.22
N ILE A 60 -0.55 -2.25 -8.32
CA ILE A 60 -0.85 -3.34 -9.24
C ILE A 60 0.36 -3.59 -10.15
N GLU A 61 0.73 -4.85 -10.30
CA GLU A 61 1.69 -5.31 -11.30
C GLU A 61 1.02 -5.44 -12.68
N LYS A 62 1.80 -5.46 -13.77
CA LYS A 62 1.27 -5.62 -15.14
C LYS A 62 0.40 -6.88 -15.31
N ALA A 63 0.67 -7.93 -14.53
CA ALA A 63 -0.10 -9.17 -14.50
C ALA A 63 -1.45 -9.06 -13.75
N GLY A 64 -1.79 -7.89 -13.18
CA GLY A 64 -3.01 -7.71 -12.39
C GLY A 64 -2.93 -8.28 -10.98
N ILE A 65 -1.73 -8.57 -10.48
CA ILE A 65 -1.48 -9.08 -9.12
C ILE A 65 -1.19 -7.89 -8.19
N VAL A 66 -1.72 -7.96 -6.98
CA VAL A 66 -1.49 -6.97 -5.92
C VAL A 66 -0.68 -7.63 -4.80
N HIS A 67 0.51 -7.09 -4.54
CA HIS A 67 1.38 -7.56 -3.46
C HIS A 67 1.34 -6.58 -2.31
N VAL A 68 0.98 -7.05 -1.11
CA VAL A 68 0.91 -6.19 0.08
C VAL A 68 1.43 -6.93 1.31
N ARG A 69 2.18 -6.21 2.15
CA ARG A 69 2.62 -6.70 3.45
C ARG A 69 1.55 -6.43 4.50
N ILE A 70 0.96 -7.48 5.05
CA ILE A 70 -0.06 -7.41 6.12
C ILE A 70 0.53 -7.22 7.53
N GLY A 71 1.82 -7.52 7.72
CA GLY A 71 2.51 -7.40 9.00
C GLY A 71 3.82 -8.18 9.07
N LYS A 72 4.36 -8.30 10.28
CA LYS A 72 5.50 -9.17 10.62
C LYS A 72 5.00 -10.37 11.42
N VAL A 73 5.79 -11.45 11.43
CA VAL A 73 5.51 -12.67 12.23
C VAL A 73 5.46 -12.35 13.73
N SER A 74 6.13 -11.28 14.17
CA SER A 74 6.12 -10.82 15.56
C SER A 74 4.79 -10.19 16.00
N PHE A 75 3.80 -10.05 15.11
CA PHE A 75 2.49 -9.52 15.46
C PHE A 75 1.57 -10.65 15.94
N GLU A 76 0.64 -10.30 16.82
CA GLU A 76 -0.37 -11.23 17.29
C GLU A 76 -1.27 -11.72 16.14
N ALA A 77 -1.67 -12.99 16.18
CA ALA A 77 -2.47 -13.62 15.13
C ALA A 77 -3.79 -12.88 14.84
N ASN A 78 -4.44 -12.34 15.88
CA ASN A 78 -5.68 -11.58 15.76
C ASN A 78 -5.49 -10.30 14.92
N LYS A 79 -4.41 -9.54 15.19
CA LYS A 79 -4.08 -8.32 14.44
C LYS A 79 -3.73 -8.61 12.99
N LEU A 80 -3.06 -9.74 12.72
CA LEU A 80 -2.77 -10.16 11.34
C LEU A 80 -4.04 -10.51 10.57
N ARG A 81 -5.02 -11.15 11.23
CA ARG A 81 -6.33 -11.45 10.64
C ARG A 81 -7.10 -10.17 10.32
N GLU A 82 -7.18 -9.24 11.27
CA GLU A 82 -7.85 -7.95 11.08
C GLU A 82 -7.23 -7.13 9.94
N ASN A 83 -5.90 -7.06 9.87
CA ASN A 83 -5.19 -6.39 8.78
C ASN A 83 -5.50 -7.04 7.42
N GLY A 84 -5.56 -8.36 7.37
CA GLY A 84 -5.92 -9.11 6.16
C GLY A 84 -7.37 -8.82 5.71
N ALA A 85 -8.32 -8.80 6.64
CA ALA A 85 -9.72 -8.49 6.35
C ALA A 85 -9.90 -7.05 5.84
N MET A 86 -9.28 -6.07 6.52
CA MET A 86 -9.29 -4.66 6.09
C MET A 86 -8.71 -4.47 4.70
N LEU A 87 -7.68 -5.24 4.36
CA LEU A 87 -7.07 -5.19 3.03
C LEU A 87 -8.01 -5.73 1.96
N LEU A 88 -8.67 -6.85 2.21
CA LEU A 88 -9.62 -7.45 1.27
C LEU A 88 -10.82 -6.55 1.02
N ASP A 89 -11.37 -5.92 2.06
CA ASP A 89 -12.45 -4.94 1.94
C ASP A 89 -11.99 -3.71 1.13
N SER A 90 -10.79 -3.19 1.41
CA SER A 90 -10.21 -2.07 0.66
C SER A 90 -10.01 -2.40 -0.82
N VAL A 91 -9.59 -3.63 -1.14
CA VAL A 91 -9.44 -4.11 -2.53
C VAL A 91 -10.80 -4.25 -3.20
N MET A 92 -11.81 -4.80 -2.51
CA MET A 92 -13.17 -4.90 -3.05
C MET A 92 -13.80 -3.52 -3.33
N LYS A 93 -13.58 -2.54 -2.46
CA LYS A 93 -13.99 -1.14 -2.68
C LYS A 93 -13.27 -0.47 -3.84
N ALA A 94 -12.01 -0.86 -4.09
CA ALA A 94 -11.23 -0.37 -5.23
C ALA A 94 -11.63 -1.02 -6.57
N LYS A 95 -12.64 -1.91 -6.60
CA LYS A 95 -13.13 -2.53 -7.83
C LYS A 95 -13.65 -1.47 -8.81
N PRO A 96 -13.08 -1.35 -10.01
CA PRO A 96 -13.59 -0.44 -11.02
C PRO A 96 -14.92 -0.95 -11.58
N ALA A 97 -15.85 -0.02 -11.88
CA ALA A 97 -17.18 -0.33 -12.40
C ALA A 97 -17.17 -1.09 -13.74
N SER A 98 -16.06 -1.02 -14.48
CA SER A 98 -15.85 -1.76 -15.74
C SER A 98 -15.49 -3.23 -15.56
N SER A 99 -15.18 -3.69 -14.35
CA SER A 99 -14.76 -5.07 -14.08
C SER A 99 -15.97 -6.01 -14.02
N LYS A 100 -16.14 -6.82 -15.08
CA LYS A 100 -17.14 -7.89 -15.16
C LYS A 100 -16.58 -9.20 -14.57
N GLY A 101 -17.38 -9.91 -13.79
CA GLY A 101 -17.03 -11.22 -13.21
C GLY A 101 -16.43 -11.18 -11.79
N ARG A 102 -15.79 -12.29 -11.40
CA ARG A 102 -15.18 -12.48 -10.07
C ARG A 102 -13.88 -11.66 -9.97
N TYR A 103 -13.89 -10.64 -9.13
CA TYR A 103 -12.78 -9.70 -8.98
C TYR A 103 -11.55 -10.33 -8.28
N LEU A 104 -11.79 -11.16 -7.26
CA LEU A 104 -10.75 -11.92 -6.54
C LEU A 104 -10.71 -13.37 -7.03
N LYS A 105 -9.63 -13.75 -7.72
CA LYS A 105 -9.42 -15.12 -8.23
C LYS A 105 -8.84 -16.05 -7.17
N SER A 106 -7.74 -15.63 -6.55
CA SER A 106 -7.05 -16.37 -5.50
C SER A 106 -6.38 -15.40 -4.52
N VAL A 107 -6.22 -15.84 -3.28
CA VAL A 107 -5.47 -15.12 -2.24
C VAL A 107 -4.43 -16.09 -1.71
N THR A 108 -3.16 -15.70 -1.71
CA THR A 108 -2.07 -16.53 -1.18
C THR A 108 -1.30 -15.73 -0.16
N VAL A 109 -1.12 -16.28 1.04
CA VAL A 109 -0.30 -15.67 2.09
C VAL A 109 1.05 -16.38 2.09
N THR A 110 2.12 -15.60 2.05
CA THR A 110 3.48 -16.11 2.11
C THR A 110 4.33 -15.29 3.07
N SER A 111 5.35 -15.91 3.64
CA SER A 111 6.41 -15.21 4.36
C SER A 111 7.57 -14.90 3.41
N THR A 112 8.50 -14.03 3.80
CA THR A 112 9.59 -13.56 2.92
C THR A 112 10.43 -14.70 2.33
N MET A 113 10.62 -15.79 3.07
CA MET A 113 11.43 -16.95 2.66
C MET A 113 10.69 -18.28 2.80
N GLY A 114 9.35 -18.27 2.93
CA GLY A 114 8.57 -19.48 3.18
C GLY A 114 7.65 -19.87 2.02
N PRO A 115 7.06 -21.08 2.09
CA PRO A 115 6.07 -21.50 1.12
C PRO A 115 4.80 -20.65 1.21
N GLY A 116 4.16 -20.42 0.07
CA GLY A 116 2.88 -19.72 0.00
C GLY A 116 1.72 -20.66 0.31
N ILE A 117 0.87 -20.27 1.25
CA ILE A 117 -0.34 -21.01 1.62
C ILE A 117 -1.52 -20.35 0.91
N PRO A 118 -2.20 -21.05 -0.02
CA PRO A 118 -3.41 -20.53 -0.64
C PRO A 118 -4.52 -20.45 0.41
N LEU A 119 -5.17 -19.30 0.48
CA LEU A 119 -6.34 -19.07 1.31
C LEU A 119 -7.59 -19.09 0.45
N ASP A 120 -8.69 -19.57 1.03
CA ASP A 120 -9.98 -19.49 0.37
C ASP A 120 -10.51 -18.06 0.39
N ALA A 121 -10.59 -17.47 -0.81
CA ALA A 121 -11.13 -16.14 -1.02
C ALA A 121 -12.64 -16.04 -0.74
N VAL A 122 -13.38 -17.17 -0.73
CA VAL A 122 -14.84 -17.20 -0.47
C VAL A 122 -15.15 -17.07 1.01
N ALA A 123 -14.38 -17.72 1.88
CA ALA A 123 -14.58 -17.65 3.33
C ALA A 123 -14.25 -16.27 3.91
N LEU A 124 -13.27 -15.57 3.36
CA LEU A 124 -12.85 -14.25 3.84
C LEU A 124 -13.81 -13.11 3.44
N GLY A 125 -14.60 -13.28 2.38
CA GLY A 125 -15.65 -12.31 2.00
C GLY A 125 -16.94 -12.41 2.82
N LYS A 126 -17.14 -13.50 3.57
CA LYS A 126 -18.29 -13.71 4.47
C LYS A 126 -17.98 -13.38 5.93
N ALA A 127 -16.71 -13.26 6.30
CA ALA A 127 -16.29 -12.95 7.67
C ALA A 127 -16.36 -11.45 8.02
N SER A 128 -16.82 -10.62 7.07
CA SER A 128 -17.15 -9.21 7.25
C SER A 128 -18.65 -8.95 7.47
N GLU A 129 -19.42 -10.01 7.73
CA GLU A 129 -20.79 -9.96 8.26
C GLU A 129 -20.80 -10.38 9.74
#